data_AF-A0AAN6XTK9-F1
#
_entry.id   AF-A0AAN6XTK9-F1
#
_cell.length_a   1.000
_cell.length_b   1.000
_cell.length_c   1.000
_cell.angle_alpha   90.00
_cell.angle_beta   90.00
_cell.angle_gamma   90.00
#
_symmetry.space_group_name_H-M   'P 1'
#
loop_
_entity.id
_entity.type
_entity.pdbx_description
1 polymer ?
#
loop_
_entity_poly.entity_id
_entity_poly.type
_entity_poly.pdbx_seq_one_letter_code
_entity_poly.pdbx_strand_id
1 'polypeptide(L)'
;MRMMNELTVQLNTMKQQQAQERAATQQQIQQLQQKFSSSTPTSGGLPASTPTNPPADQSTGAPAESRATKKKPTLPDPPRFNGNRKRFRTWELEMRNKLDIDGPAIGFPSDQFAYVFSRLEEGPQAMSAAYFKSGGYDGTRNPSRFLDYLGTCYGDPNLEKGALSRLGEMTQGDRESFATFLPRFERELADSGGAIWTDAVKINYLSRALNREMSERLVGQLNLPHDYPSYVNSL
;
A
#
# COMPACT_ATOMS: atom_id res chain seq x y z
N MET A 1 -15.99 18.40 -47.86
CA MET A 1 -15.30 17.11 -48.09
C MET A 1 -13.77 17.14 -47.93
N ARG A 2 -13.08 18.30 -47.93
CA ARG A 2 -11.60 18.34 -47.81
C ARG A 2 -11.03 17.95 -46.42
N MET A 3 -11.65 18.37 -45.32
CA MET A 3 -11.15 18.09 -43.95
C MET A 3 -11.16 16.60 -43.55
N MET A 4 -12.06 15.77 -44.09
CA MET A 4 -12.11 14.33 -43.77
C MET A 4 -10.98 13.54 -44.44
N ASN A 5 -10.46 14.05 -45.56
CA ASN A 5 -9.31 13.47 -46.25
C ASN A 5 -8.01 13.77 -45.50
N GLU A 6 -7.86 14.99 -44.97
CA GLU A 6 -6.69 15.40 -44.18
C GLU A 6 -6.54 14.61 -42.89
N LEU A 7 -7.64 14.35 -42.17
CA LEU A 7 -7.62 13.54 -40.95
C LEU A 7 -7.23 12.08 -41.23
N THR A 8 -7.69 11.52 -42.36
CA THR A 8 -7.35 10.15 -42.77
C THR A 8 -5.87 10.04 -43.16
N VAL A 9 -5.34 11.06 -43.85
CA VAL A 9 -3.92 11.15 -44.18
C VAL A 9 -3.07 11.25 -42.90
N GLN A 10 -3.44 12.11 -41.95
CA GLN A 10 -2.74 12.21 -40.66
C GLN A 10 -2.75 10.89 -39.88
N LEU A 11 -3.89 10.18 -39.83
CA LEU A 11 -4.00 8.92 -39.12
C LEU A 11 -3.09 7.83 -39.73
N ASN A 12 -2.99 7.80 -41.06
CA ASN A 12 -2.13 6.87 -41.76
C ASN A 12 -0.64 7.21 -41.56
N THR A 13 -0.28 8.49 -41.59
CA THR A 13 1.08 8.96 -41.28
C THR A 13 1.49 8.59 -39.86
N MET A 14 0.60 8.78 -38.88
CA MET A 14 0.86 8.44 -37.48
C MET A 14 1.06 6.93 -37.28
N LYS A 15 0.22 6.10 -37.92
CA LYS A 15 0.38 4.64 -37.90
C LYS A 15 1.70 4.20 -38.54
N GLN A 16 2.11 4.87 -39.61
CA GLN A 16 3.35 4.55 -40.32
C GLN A 16 4.59 4.94 -39.50
N GLN A 17 4.57 6.10 -38.83
CA GLN A 17 5.60 6.50 -37.86
C GLN A 17 5.71 5.48 -36.72
N GLN A 18 4.59 5.08 -36.13
CA GLN A 18 4.59 4.14 -35.02
C GLN A 18 5.12 2.74 -35.42
N ALA A 19 4.86 2.31 -36.66
CA ALA A 19 5.42 1.06 -37.19
C ALA A 19 6.95 1.15 -37.39
N GLN A 20 7.45 2.29 -37.88
CA GLN A 20 8.88 2.54 -38.07
C GLN A 20 9.63 2.57 -36.72
N GLU A 21 9.08 3.25 -35.71
CA GLU A 21 9.67 3.29 -34.37
C GLU A 21 9.74 1.91 -33.72
N ARG A 22 8.70 1.08 -33.88
CA ARG A 22 8.69 -0.29 -33.38
C ARG A 22 9.75 -1.17 -34.06
N ALA A 23 9.91 -1.03 -35.38
CA ALA A 23 10.92 -1.76 -36.13
C ALA A 23 12.35 -1.35 -35.71
N ALA A 24 12.61 -0.05 -35.56
CA ALA A 24 13.90 0.45 -35.07
C ALA A 24 14.22 -0.05 -33.65
N THR A 25 13.23 -0.01 -32.76
CA THR A 25 13.37 -0.50 -31.37
C THR A 25 13.66 -2.00 -31.34
N GLN A 26 12.97 -2.80 -32.15
CA GLN A 26 13.22 -4.24 -32.24
C GLN A 26 14.62 -4.55 -32.75
N GLN A 27 15.11 -3.83 -33.77
CA GLN A 27 16.47 -4.00 -34.26
C GLN A 27 17.51 -3.68 -33.20
N GLN A 28 17.29 -2.63 -32.40
CA GLN A 28 18.19 -2.27 -31.30
C GLN A 28 18.23 -3.36 -30.22
N ILE A 29 17.07 -3.90 -29.83
CA ILE A 29 16.98 -5.02 -28.87
C ILE A 29 17.73 -6.25 -29.41
N GLN A 30 17.62 -6.55 -30.70
CA GLN A 30 18.27 -7.72 -31.30
C GLN A 30 19.79 -7.55 -31.38
N GLN A 31 20.29 -6.33 -31.67
CA GLN A 31 21.73 -6.03 -31.59
C GLN A 31 22.28 -6.14 -30.17
N LEU A 32 21.51 -5.74 -29.15
CA LEU A 32 21.93 -5.92 -27.76
C LEU A 32 22.00 -7.41 -27.39
N GLN A 33 21.03 -8.22 -27.79
CA GLN A 33 21.06 -9.67 -27.53
C GLN A 33 22.24 -10.39 -28.20
N GLN A 34 22.62 -9.97 -29.42
CA GLN A 34 23.78 -10.53 -30.11
C GLN A 34 25.10 -10.20 -29.39
N LYS A 35 25.25 -8.98 -28.86
CA LYS A 35 26.44 -8.57 -28.08
C LYS A 35 26.61 -9.37 -26.78
N PHE A 36 25.51 -9.82 -26.17
CA PHE A 36 25.56 -10.68 -24.98
C PHE A 36 25.83 -12.16 -25.31
N SER A 37 25.52 -12.62 -26.52
CA SER A 37 25.66 -14.04 -26.90
C SER A 37 27.07 -14.42 -27.39
N SER A 38 27.92 -13.45 -27.76
CA SER A 38 29.27 -13.71 -28.29
C SER A 38 30.38 -13.79 -27.22
N SER A 39 30.04 -13.89 -25.93
CA SER A 39 31.01 -14.04 -24.85
C SER A 39 31.05 -15.50 -24.32
N THR A 40 31.67 -16.41 -25.06
CA THR A 40 32.07 -17.74 -24.53
C THR A 40 33.60 -17.83 -24.52
N PRO A 41 34.26 -18.07 -23.37
CA PRO A 41 35.68 -18.36 -23.34
C PRO A 41 35.93 -19.81 -23.78
N THR A 42 36.76 -19.95 -24.81
CA THR A 42 37.38 -21.20 -25.28
C THR A 42 38.46 -21.68 -24.32
N SER A 43 38.43 -22.97 -23.95
CA SER A 43 39.58 -23.82 -23.60
C SER A 43 39.04 -25.26 -23.60
N GLY A 44 39.51 -26.21 -24.41
CA GLY A 44 40.91 -26.61 -24.61
C GLY A 44 41.10 -27.96 -23.91
N GLY A 45 41.31 -29.04 -24.67
CA GLY A 45 41.08 -30.43 -24.28
C GLY A 45 41.92 -31.02 -23.14
N LEU A 46 41.42 -32.14 -22.59
CA LEU A 46 42.16 -33.08 -21.75
C LEU A 46 42.95 -34.08 -22.62
N PRO A 47 44.04 -34.67 -22.08
CA PRO A 47 43.94 -36.09 -21.74
C PRO A 47 44.21 -36.37 -20.25
N ALA A 48 43.77 -37.57 -19.87
CA ALA A 48 43.67 -38.14 -18.53
C ALA A 48 44.97 -38.20 -17.72
N SER A 49 44.85 -38.09 -16.39
CA SER A 49 45.30 -39.10 -15.38
C SER A 49 45.02 -38.60 -13.95
N THR A 50 44.30 -39.41 -13.16
CA THR A 50 44.27 -39.43 -11.68
C THR A 50 45.56 -40.08 -11.14
N PRO A 51 45.89 -40.13 -9.82
CA PRO A 51 45.16 -39.68 -8.61
C PRO A 51 46.02 -38.98 -7.52
N THR A 52 45.38 -38.60 -6.39
CA THR A 52 45.85 -38.80 -4.97
C THR A 52 45.95 -37.55 -4.06
N ASN A 53 44.91 -37.40 -3.20
CA ASN A 53 44.79 -36.84 -1.83
C ASN A 53 45.17 -35.38 -1.40
N PRO A 54 44.51 -34.86 -0.32
CA PRO A 54 44.49 -33.45 0.15
C PRO A 54 45.33 -33.26 1.44
N PRO A 55 45.22 -32.18 2.26
CA PRO A 55 44.67 -30.82 2.10
C PRO A 55 45.69 -29.70 2.46
N ALA A 56 45.57 -28.49 1.88
CA ALA A 56 46.08 -27.27 2.51
C ALA A 56 45.44 -26.01 1.94
N ASP A 57 45.15 -25.11 2.86
CA ASP A 57 44.52 -23.80 2.80
C ASP A 57 45.09 -22.85 1.73
N GLN A 58 44.21 -22.19 0.96
CA GLN A 58 44.36 -20.79 0.53
C GLN A 58 43.15 -20.27 -0.24
N SER A 59 42.54 -19.24 0.34
CA SER A 59 41.56 -18.32 -0.22
C SER A 59 41.85 -17.87 -1.65
N THR A 60 40.85 -17.95 -2.53
CA THR A 60 40.72 -17.03 -3.66
C THR A 60 39.23 -16.74 -3.88
N GLY A 61 38.84 -15.51 -3.59
CA GLY A 61 37.46 -15.04 -3.66
C GLY A 61 36.92 -15.04 -5.09
N ALA A 62 35.88 -15.84 -5.32
CA ALA A 62 34.92 -15.59 -6.39
C ALA A 62 33.97 -14.48 -5.91
N PRO A 63 33.54 -13.52 -6.77
CA PRO A 63 32.49 -12.60 -6.40
C PRO A 63 31.22 -13.43 -6.24
N ALA A 64 30.81 -13.62 -4.98
CA ALA A 64 29.47 -14.04 -4.67
C ALA A 64 28.54 -13.00 -5.31
N GLU A 65 27.90 -13.36 -6.43
CA GLU A 65 26.59 -12.80 -6.73
C GLU A 65 25.80 -12.99 -5.45
N SER A 66 25.55 -11.89 -4.75
CA SER A 66 24.73 -11.87 -3.56
C SER A 66 23.35 -12.34 -3.99
N ARG A 67 23.13 -13.65 -3.91
CA ARG A 67 21.83 -14.27 -4.06
C ARG A 67 21.02 -13.70 -2.92
N ALA A 68 20.34 -12.59 -3.18
CA ALA A 68 19.51 -11.90 -2.21
C ALA A 68 18.61 -12.98 -1.60
N THR A 69 18.91 -13.36 -0.37
CA THR A 69 18.15 -14.37 0.35
C THR A 69 16.74 -13.83 0.40
N LYS A 70 15.82 -14.43 -0.37
CA LYS A 70 14.41 -14.02 -0.39
C LYS A 70 13.95 -13.99 1.05
N LYS A 71 13.67 -12.77 1.55
CA LYS A 71 13.17 -12.61 2.92
C LYS A 71 11.87 -13.40 3.00
N LYS A 72 11.68 -14.16 4.07
CA LYS A 72 10.43 -14.92 4.26
C LYS A 72 9.32 -13.93 4.60
N PRO A 73 8.12 -14.06 4.01
CA PRO A 73 6.96 -13.30 4.46
C PRO A 73 6.67 -13.62 5.93
N THR A 74 6.31 -12.61 6.70
CA THR A 74 6.08 -12.71 8.15
C THR A 74 4.62 -12.48 8.50
N LEU A 75 3.91 -11.64 7.74
CA LEU A 75 2.49 -11.38 7.97
C LEU A 75 1.60 -12.39 7.21
N PRO A 76 0.43 -12.75 7.76
CA PRO A 76 -0.60 -13.44 6.97
C PRO A 76 -1.02 -12.56 5.79
N ASP A 77 -1.49 -13.18 4.71
CA ASP A 77 -2.01 -12.41 3.58
C ASP A 77 -3.37 -11.77 3.94
N PRO A 78 -3.58 -10.45 3.68
CA PRO A 78 -4.88 -9.79 3.90
C PRO A 78 -5.98 -10.50 3.12
N PRO A 79 -7.23 -10.64 3.58
CA PRO A 79 -8.31 -11.32 2.85
C PRO A 79 -8.55 -10.71 1.46
N ARG A 80 -9.22 -11.44 0.56
CA ARG A 80 -9.56 -10.86 -0.74
C ARG A 80 -10.62 -9.78 -0.55
N PHE A 81 -10.47 -8.64 -1.23
CA PHE A 81 -11.43 -7.55 -1.14
C PHE A 81 -12.56 -7.75 -2.14
N ASN A 82 -13.78 -7.82 -1.60
CA ASN A 82 -14.99 -8.10 -2.37
C ASN A 82 -15.72 -6.84 -2.88
N GLY A 83 -15.20 -5.64 -2.62
CA GLY A 83 -15.86 -4.38 -2.99
C GLY A 83 -16.73 -3.76 -1.90
N ASN A 84 -16.85 -4.38 -0.73
CA ASN A 84 -17.61 -3.79 0.39
C ASN A 84 -16.90 -2.56 0.95
N ARG A 85 -17.42 -1.38 0.62
CA ARG A 85 -16.89 -0.06 1.05
C ARG A 85 -16.69 0.06 2.57
N LYS A 86 -17.57 -0.54 3.38
CA LYS A 86 -17.45 -0.51 4.85
C LYS A 86 -16.20 -1.22 5.37
N ARG A 87 -15.70 -2.19 4.62
CA ARG A 87 -14.50 -2.98 4.96
C ARG A 87 -13.25 -2.49 4.24
N PHE A 88 -13.38 -1.55 3.29
CA PHE A 88 -12.28 -1.10 2.47
C PHE A 88 -11.15 -0.50 3.32
N ARG A 89 -11.48 0.34 4.31
CA ARG A 89 -10.45 1.00 5.13
C ARG A 89 -9.60 0.01 5.91
N THR A 90 -10.23 -0.97 6.56
CA THR A 90 -9.52 -2.03 7.29
C THR A 90 -8.66 -2.86 6.35
N TRP A 91 -9.22 -3.27 5.21
CA TRP A 91 -8.49 -4.04 4.21
C TRP A 91 -7.29 -3.28 3.63
N GLU A 92 -7.46 -1.99 3.33
CA GLU A 92 -6.40 -1.12 2.83
C GLU A 92 -5.25 -1.02 3.84
N LEU A 93 -5.56 -0.89 5.14
CA LEU A 93 -4.56 -0.85 6.20
C LEU A 93 -3.78 -2.16 6.31
N GLU A 94 -4.47 -3.30 6.29
CA GLU A 94 -3.84 -4.63 6.26
C GLU A 94 -2.93 -4.78 5.03
N MET A 95 -3.38 -4.28 3.89
CA MET A 95 -2.63 -4.34 2.64
C MET A 95 -1.39 -3.43 2.68
N ARG A 96 -1.51 -2.18 3.12
CA ARG A 96 -0.35 -1.30 3.29
C ARG A 96 0.68 -1.93 4.24
N ASN A 97 0.24 -2.44 5.39
CA ASN A 97 1.13 -3.09 6.35
C ASN A 97 1.86 -4.32 5.77
N LYS A 98 1.13 -5.16 5.00
CA LYS A 98 1.73 -6.29 4.30
C LYS A 98 2.79 -5.86 3.28
N LEU A 99 2.56 -4.79 2.53
CA LEU A 99 3.54 -4.26 1.60
C LEU A 99 4.74 -3.64 2.31
N ASP A 100 4.53 -2.97 3.44
CA ASP A 100 5.60 -2.33 4.21
C ASP A 100 6.53 -3.37 4.85
N ILE A 101 5.96 -4.43 5.45
CA ILE A 101 6.73 -5.47 6.16
C ILE A 101 7.26 -6.54 5.19
N ASP A 102 6.40 -7.07 4.33
CA ASP A 102 6.74 -8.20 3.44
C ASP A 102 7.01 -7.77 2.00
N GLY A 103 7.02 -6.48 1.69
CA GLY A 103 7.37 -5.97 0.34
C GLY A 103 8.65 -6.57 -0.23
N PRO A 104 9.77 -6.62 0.52
CA PRO A 104 10.99 -7.28 0.06
C PRO A 104 10.86 -8.78 -0.22
N ALA A 105 9.92 -9.47 0.44
CA ALA A 105 9.62 -10.88 0.21
C ALA A 105 8.72 -11.08 -1.03
N ILE A 106 7.79 -10.14 -1.26
CA ILE A 106 6.89 -10.13 -2.41
C ILE A 106 7.65 -9.83 -3.71
N GLY A 107 8.61 -8.91 -3.68
CA GLY A 107 9.48 -8.58 -4.81
C GLY A 107 9.52 -7.09 -5.12
N PHE A 108 9.73 -6.78 -6.40
CA PHE A 108 9.82 -5.41 -6.88
C PHE A 108 8.45 -4.71 -6.84
N PRO A 109 8.40 -3.36 -6.97
CA PRO A 109 7.12 -2.63 -6.99
C PRO A 109 6.10 -3.20 -7.99
N SER A 110 6.53 -3.68 -9.15
CA SER A 110 5.65 -4.34 -10.13
C SER A 110 5.03 -5.65 -9.62
N ASP A 111 5.78 -6.42 -8.84
CA ASP A 111 5.30 -7.68 -8.23
C ASP A 111 4.31 -7.37 -7.11
N GLN A 112 4.60 -6.35 -6.31
CA GLN A 112 3.71 -5.83 -5.27
C GLN A 112 2.41 -5.26 -5.86
N PHE A 113 2.49 -4.56 -6.99
CA PHE A 113 1.32 -4.06 -7.72
C PHE A 113 0.45 -5.21 -8.23
N ALA A 114 1.06 -6.25 -8.82
CA ALA A 114 0.36 -7.47 -9.20
C ALA A 114 -0.24 -8.21 -7.99
N TYR A 115 0.48 -8.22 -6.87
CA TYR A 115 0.00 -8.81 -5.62
C TYR A 115 -1.27 -8.11 -5.13
N VAL A 116 -1.31 -6.78 -5.09
CA VAL A 116 -2.53 -6.02 -4.72
C VAL A 116 -3.71 -6.43 -5.59
N PHE A 117 -3.51 -6.49 -6.92
CA PHE A 117 -4.57 -6.93 -7.85
C PHE A 117 -5.03 -8.37 -7.58
N SER A 118 -4.12 -9.28 -7.21
CA SER A 118 -4.45 -10.67 -6.87
C SER A 118 -5.29 -10.80 -5.59
N ARG A 119 -5.20 -9.81 -4.69
CA ARG A 119 -6.00 -9.69 -3.45
C ARG A 119 -7.36 -9.03 -3.66
N LEU A 120 -7.77 -8.79 -4.89
CA LEU A 120 -9.12 -8.35 -5.23
C LEU A 120 -9.99 -9.54 -5.68
N GLU A 121 -11.28 -9.50 -5.41
CA GLU A 121 -12.27 -10.39 -6.03
C GLU A 121 -12.71 -9.86 -7.41
N GLU A 122 -13.53 -10.64 -8.13
CA GLU A 122 -13.91 -10.37 -9.52
C GLU A 122 -14.46 -8.96 -9.75
N GLY A 123 -15.35 -8.47 -8.86
CA GLY A 123 -15.93 -7.12 -8.99
C GLY A 123 -14.88 -6.00 -8.99
N PRO A 124 -14.09 -5.85 -7.91
CA PRO A 124 -13.01 -4.86 -7.87
C PRO A 124 -11.91 -5.08 -8.91
N GLN A 125 -11.62 -6.33 -9.30
CA GLN A 125 -10.70 -6.63 -10.41
C GLN A 125 -11.23 -6.08 -11.73
N ALA A 126 -12.49 -6.35 -12.06
CA ALA A 126 -13.11 -5.86 -13.29
C ALA A 126 -13.13 -4.33 -13.34
N MET A 127 -13.48 -3.68 -12.23
CA MET A 127 -13.46 -2.21 -12.10
C MET A 127 -12.06 -1.64 -12.37
N SER A 128 -11.02 -2.25 -11.81
CA SER A 128 -9.66 -1.75 -11.88
C SER A 128 -8.82 -2.30 -13.04
N ALA A 129 -9.38 -3.18 -13.88
CA ALA A 129 -8.63 -3.92 -14.90
C ALA A 129 -7.91 -3.00 -15.90
N ALA A 130 -8.55 -1.90 -16.32
CA ALA A 130 -7.95 -0.95 -17.24
C ALA A 130 -6.74 -0.22 -16.62
N TYR A 131 -6.90 0.23 -15.37
CA TYR A 131 -5.83 0.86 -14.59
C TYR A 131 -4.66 -0.10 -14.36
N PHE A 132 -4.96 -1.35 -14.00
CA PHE A 132 -3.96 -2.38 -13.81
C PHE A 132 -3.20 -2.69 -15.11
N LYS A 133 -3.91 -2.81 -16.23
CA LYS A 133 -3.33 -3.10 -17.54
C LYS A 133 -2.41 -1.99 -18.03
N SER A 134 -2.74 -0.72 -17.77
CA SER A 134 -1.87 0.42 -18.12
C SER A 134 -0.66 0.55 -17.18
N GLY A 135 -0.68 -0.11 -16.01
CA GLY A 135 0.33 0.05 -14.97
C GLY A 135 0.13 1.32 -14.14
N GLY A 136 -1.10 1.83 -14.07
CA GLY A 136 -1.42 3.14 -13.51
C GLY A 136 -1.39 4.27 -14.55
N TYR A 137 -1.56 5.52 -14.10
CA TYR A 137 -1.60 6.69 -14.99
C TYR A 137 -0.24 7.01 -15.62
N ASP A 138 0.85 6.67 -14.93
CA ASP A 138 2.24 6.89 -15.35
C ASP A 138 2.93 5.60 -15.84
N GLY A 139 2.22 4.46 -15.81
CA GLY A 139 2.75 3.16 -16.20
C GLY A 139 3.78 2.56 -15.23
N THR A 140 4.03 3.18 -14.08
CA THR A 140 5.10 2.78 -13.15
C THR A 140 4.80 1.51 -12.35
N ARG A 141 3.55 1.03 -12.37
CA ARG A 141 3.07 -0.11 -11.57
C ARG A 141 3.40 0.07 -10.08
N ASN A 142 3.11 1.27 -9.56
CA ASN A 142 3.33 1.60 -8.17
C ASN A 142 2.16 1.05 -7.30
N PRO A 143 2.42 0.18 -6.31
CA PRO A 143 1.37 -0.43 -5.50
C PRO A 143 0.64 0.59 -4.60
N SER A 144 1.33 1.58 -4.07
CA SER A 144 0.71 2.63 -3.24
C SER A 144 -0.25 3.49 -4.07
N ARG A 145 0.14 3.88 -5.29
CA ARG A 145 -0.74 4.59 -6.22
C ARG A 145 -1.97 3.77 -6.59
N PHE A 146 -1.82 2.46 -6.69
CA PHE A 146 -2.95 1.58 -6.97
C PHE A 146 -3.92 1.51 -5.78
N LEU A 147 -3.41 1.42 -4.55
CA LEU A 147 -4.25 1.50 -3.34
C LEU A 147 -4.95 2.85 -3.22
N ASP A 148 -4.28 3.96 -3.52
CA ASP A 148 -4.90 5.30 -3.55
C ASP A 148 -6.04 5.36 -4.57
N TYR A 149 -5.82 4.81 -5.78
CA TYR A 149 -6.86 4.71 -6.80
C TYR A 149 -8.07 3.90 -6.31
N LEU A 150 -7.86 2.74 -5.70
CA LEU A 150 -8.94 1.96 -5.08
C LEU A 150 -9.65 2.75 -3.98
N GLY A 151 -8.92 3.57 -3.23
CA GLY A 151 -9.45 4.49 -2.22
C GLY A 151 -10.41 5.53 -2.80
N THR A 152 -10.16 6.04 -4.00
CA THR A 152 -11.11 6.95 -4.67
C THR A 152 -12.43 6.27 -5.04
N CYS A 153 -12.41 4.97 -5.32
CA CYS A 153 -13.60 4.21 -5.70
C CYS A 153 -14.39 3.67 -4.51
N TYR A 154 -13.69 3.14 -3.49
CA TYR A 154 -14.29 2.38 -2.39
C TYR A 154 -14.18 3.04 -1.02
N GLY A 155 -13.29 4.03 -0.86
CA GLY A 155 -13.17 4.80 0.37
C GLY A 155 -14.38 5.69 0.65
N ASP A 156 -14.45 6.22 1.86
CA ASP A 156 -15.42 7.26 2.23
C ASP A 156 -14.69 8.61 2.30
N PRO A 157 -14.89 9.51 1.31
CA PRO A 157 -14.21 10.81 1.28
C PRO A 157 -14.64 11.74 2.41
N ASN A 158 -15.79 11.48 3.05
CA ASN A 158 -16.33 12.29 4.13
C ASN A 158 -16.17 11.63 5.50
N LEU A 159 -15.37 10.56 5.61
CA LEU A 159 -15.25 9.80 6.86
C LEU A 159 -14.82 10.71 8.01
N GLU A 160 -13.75 11.49 7.83
CA GLU A 160 -13.20 12.39 8.85
C GLU A 160 -14.18 13.49 9.24
N LYS A 161 -14.76 14.16 8.24
CA LYS A 161 -15.77 15.22 8.48
C LYS A 161 -17.02 14.66 9.17
N GLY A 162 -17.48 13.48 8.75
CA GLY A 162 -18.62 12.80 9.34
C GLY A 162 -18.33 12.35 10.77
N ALA A 163 -17.13 11.81 11.02
CA ALA A 163 -16.68 11.44 12.36
C ALA A 163 -16.56 12.65 13.27
N LEU A 164 -16.05 13.77 12.77
CA LEU A 164 -15.99 15.03 13.52
C LEU A 164 -17.39 15.53 13.92
N SER A 165 -18.37 15.48 13.00
CA SER A 165 -19.76 15.84 13.31
C SER A 165 -20.34 14.92 14.37
N ARG A 166 -20.18 13.60 14.20
CA ARG A 166 -20.66 12.62 15.18
C ARG A 166 -20.00 12.82 16.54
N LEU A 167 -18.67 12.99 16.59
CA LEU A 167 -17.92 13.27 17.82
C LEU A 167 -18.45 14.51 18.55
N GLY A 168 -18.76 15.58 17.83
CA GLY A 168 -19.32 16.80 18.42
C GLY A 168 -20.75 16.65 18.95
N GLU A 169 -21.52 15.71 18.38
CA GLU A 169 -22.90 15.39 18.77
C GLU A 169 -22.96 14.26 19.82
N MET A 170 -21.85 13.55 20.06
CA MET A 170 -21.81 12.44 21.00
C MET A 170 -22.08 12.91 22.43
N THR A 171 -22.99 12.20 23.09
CA THR A 171 -23.24 12.31 24.52
C THR A 171 -23.35 10.90 25.14
N GLN A 172 -22.86 10.76 26.37
CA GLN A 172 -23.04 9.58 27.20
C GLN A 172 -24.50 9.52 27.64
N GLY A 173 -25.16 8.39 27.42
CA GLY A 173 -26.55 8.23 27.84
C GLY A 173 -26.71 8.31 29.37
N ASP A 174 -27.89 8.74 29.84
CA ASP A 174 -28.18 8.92 31.28
C ASP A 174 -27.96 7.65 32.11
N ARG A 175 -28.12 6.47 31.51
CA ARG A 175 -27.91 5.15 32.15
C ARG A 175 -26.74 4.37 31.54
N GLU A 176 -25.98 4.98 30.63
CA GLU A 176 -24.84 4.35 29.98
C GLU A 176 -23.60 4.45 30.87
N SER A 177 -22.92 3.33 31.13
CA SER A 177 -21.67 3.35 31.87
C SER A 177 -20.54 3.95 31.04
N PHE A 178 -19.59 4.61 31.71
CA PHE A 178 -18.44 5.21 31.03
C PHE A 178 -17.62 4.17 30.23
N ALA A 179 -17.43 2.97 30.78
CA ALA A 179 -16.75 1.86 30.10
C ALA A 179 -17.44 1.40 28.79
N THR A 180 -18.76 1.61 28.66
CA THR A 180 -19.50 1.30 27.42
C THR A 180 -19.41 2.45 26.42
N PHE A 181 -19.46 3.69 26.93
CA PHE A 181 -19.40 4.90 26.13
C PHE A 181 -18.01 5.16 25.52
N LEU A 182 -16.95 5.02 26.33
CA LEU A 182 -15.59 5.40 26.00
C LEU A 182 -15.07 4.75 24.68
N PRO A 183 -15.22 3.43 24.44
CA PRO A 183 -14.76 2.83 23.18
C PRO A 183 -15.42 3.43 21.93
N ARG A 184 -16.69 3.88 22.04
CA ARG A 184 -17.38 4.55 20.93
C ARG A 184 -16.83 5.95 20.72
N PHE A 185 -16.57 6.68 21.81
CA PHE A 185 -15.99 8.02 21.76
C PHE A 185 -14.59 8.00 21.15
N GLU A 186 -13.72 7.12 21.63
CA GLU A 186 -12.35 6.95 21.12
C GLU A 186 -12.32 6.62 19.63
N ARG A 187 -13.26 5.79 19.16
CA ARG A 187 -13.37 5.46 17.74
C ARG A 187 -13.71 6.70 16.90
N GLU A 188 -14.72 7.48 17.27
CA GLU A 188 -15.06 8.69 16.52
C GLU A 188 -13.97 9.77 16.64
N LEU A 189 -13.30 9.87 17.81
CA LEU A 189 -12.14 10.74 18.00
C LEU A 189 -11.00 10.36 17.06
N ALA A 190 -10.68 9.07 16.93
CA ALA A 190 -9.63 8.60 16.03
C ALA A 190 -10.02 8.81 14.56
N ASP A 191 -11.26 8.46 14.18
CA ASP A 191 -11.77 8.60 12.81
C ASP A 191 -11.86 10.06 12.36
N SER A 192 -12.03 11.02 13.29
CA SER A 192 -12.01 12.45 13.02
C SER A 192 -10.60 13.07 12.94
N GLY A 193 -9.56 12.25 12.97
CA GLY A 193 -8.16 12.72 13.04
C GLY A 193 -7.75 13.22 14.43
N GLY A 194 -8.60 13.05 15.45
CA GLY A 194 -8.37 13.54 16.80
C GLY A 194 -7.34 12.81 17.62
N ALA A 195 -6.85 11.65 17.13
CA ALA A 195 -5.77 10.90 17.77
C ALA A 195 -4.50 11.75 17.98
N ILE A 196 -4.20 12.69 17.08
CA ILE A 196 -3.03 13.58 17.14
C ILE A 196 -3.31 14.96 17.73
N TRP A 197 -4.55 15.24 18.17
CA TRP A 197 -4.86 16.51 18.81
C TRP A 197 -4.17 16.63 20.17
N THR A 198 -4.04 17.87 20.63
CA THR A 198 -3.53 18.14 21.98
C THR A 198 -4.48 17.58 23.03
N ASP A 199 -3.93 17.17 24.16
CA ASP A 199 -4.73 16.58 25.25
C ASP A 199 -5.83 17.53 25.73
N ALA A 200 -5.55 18.83 25.78
CA ALA A 200 -6.55 19.85 26.12
C ALA A 200 -7.79 19.80 25.20
N VAL A 201 -7.60 19.57 23.89
CA VAL A 201 -8.71 19.47 22.93
C VAL A 201 -9.47 18.16 23.15
N LYS A 202 -8.77 17.04 23.31
CA LYS A 202 -9.40 15.72 23.56
C LYS A 202 -10.22 15.74 24.85
N ILE A 203 -9.66 16.28 25.93
CA ILE A 203 -10.32 16.48 27.23
C ILE A 203 -11.55 17.38 27.06
N ASN A 204 -11.45 18.47 26.29
CA ASN A 204 -12.60 19.34 26.06
C ASN A 204 -13.77 18.61 25.38
N TYR A 205 -13.51 17.85 24.31
CA TYR A 205 -14.55 17.05 23.66
C TYR A 205 -15.14 16.00 24.61
N LEU A 206 -14.29 15.27 25.34
CA LEU A 206 -14.76 14.24 26.26
C LEU A 206 -15.61 14.83 27.37
N SER A 207 -15.14 15.89 28.03
CA SER A 207 -15.84 16.56 29.13
C SER A 207 -17.24 17.04 28.75
N ARG A 208 -17.43 17.51 27.51
CA ARG A 208 -18.74 17.95 26.99
C ARG A 208 -19.68 16.81 26.63
N ALA A 209 -19.12 15.63 26.38
CA ALA A 209 -19.88 14.44 26.02
C ALA A 209 -20.33 13.63 27.24
N LEU A 210 -19.76 13.85 28.42
CA LEU A 210 -20.13 13.12 29.64
C LEU A 210 -21.55 13.45 30.11
N ASN A 211 -22.20 12.50 30.78
CA ASN A 211 -23.50 12.73 31.36
C ASN A 211 -23.41 13.65 32.61
N ARG A 212 -24.56 14.07 33.13
CA ARG A 212 -24.62 15.03 34.24
C ARG A 212 -23.95 14.52 35.50
N GLU A 213 -24.17 13.25 35.86
CA GLU A 213 -23.61 12.64 37.07
C GLU A 213 -22.07 12.64 37.05
N MET A 214 -21.48 12.23 35.92
CA MET A 214 -20.02 12.20 35.75
C MET A 214 -19.44 13.62 35.73
N SER A 215 -20.12 14.54 35.05
CA SER A 215 -19.72 15.95 35.00
C SER A 215 -19.71 16.60 36.40
N GLU A 216 -20.73 16.33 37.23
CA GLU A 216 -20.81 16.83 38.60
C GLU A 216 -19.67 16.27 39.47
N ARG A 217 -19.32 14.99 39.32
CA ARG A 217 -18.19 14.37 40.04
C ARG A 217 -16.85 14.99 39.66
N LEU A 218 -16.65 15.30 38.39
CA LEU A 218 -15.44 15.98 37.91
C LEU A 218 -15.27 17.38 38.50
N VAL A 219 -16.35 18.18 38.56
CA VAL A 219 -16.31 19.54 39.12
C VAL A 219 -15.87 19.53 40.60
N GLY A 220 -16.17 18.46 41.33
CA GLY A 220 -15.74 18.28 42.72
C GLY A 220 -14.26 17.90 42.89
N GLN A 221 -13.55 17.52 41.84
CA GLN A 221 -12.13 17.16 41.91
C GLN A 221 -11.25 18.42 41.80
N LEU A 222 -10.39 18.65 42.79
CA LEU A 222 -9.52 19.84 42.85
C LEU A 222 -8.31 19.79 41.89
N ASN A 223 -7.89 18.58 41.47
CA ASN A 223 -6.69 18.37 40.66
C ASN A 223 -6.98 17.40 39.50
N LEU A 224 -7.67 17.86 38.46
CA LEU A 224 -7.87 17.04 37.26
C LEU A 224 -6.56 16.97 36.46
N PRO A 225 -6.18 15.79 35.97
CA PRO A 225 -5.03 15.66 35.08
C PRO A 225 -5.18 16.49 33.80
N HIS A 226 -4.04 16.97 33.29
CA HIS A 226 -3.98 17.73 32.04
C HIS A 226 -3.61 16.86 30.83
N ASP A 227 -3.14 15.64 31.06
CA ASP A 227 -2.92 14.63 30.04
C ASP A 227 -4.18 13.77 29.84
N TYR A 228 -4.44 13.41 28.59
CA TYR A 228 -5.67 12.72 28.23
C TYR A 228 -5.80 11.32 28.89
N PRO A 229 -4.77 10.45 28.90
CA PRO A 229 -4.89 9.14 29.52
C PRO A 229 -5.19 9.19 31.02
N SER A 230 -4.54 10.08 31.77
CA SER A 230 -4.80 10.20 33.21
C SER A 230 -6.18 10.81 33.48
N TYR A 231 -6.64 11.75 32.64
CA TYR A 231 -7.99 12.30 32.73
C TYR A 231 -9.05 11.21 32.54
N VAL A 232 -8.89 10.36 31.52
CA VAL A 232 -9.79 9.21 31.27
C VAL A 232 -9.83 8.25 32.46
N ASN A 233 -8.68 8.01 33.13
CA ASN A 233 -8.62 7.14 34.31
C ASN A 233 -9.26 7.74 35.57
N SER A 234 -9.56 9.04 35.58
CA SER A 234 -10.21 9.72 36.71
C SER A 234 -11.75 9.67 36.67
N LEU A 235 -12.30 9.11 35.58
CA LEU A 235 -13.74 8.96 35.29
C LEU A 235 -14.25 7.57 35.66
#